data_AF-A0A0K8VT07-F1
#
_entry.id   AF-A0A0K8VT07-F1
#
_cell.length_a   1.000
_cell.length_b   1.000
_cell.length_c   1.000
_cell.angle_alpha   90.00
_cell.angle_beta   90.00
_cell.angle_gamma   90.00
#
_symmetry.space_group_name_H-M   'P 1'
#
loop_
_entity.id
_entity.type
_entity.pdbx_description
1 polymer ?
#
loop_
_entity_poly.entity_id
_entity_poly.type
_entity_poly.pdbx_seq_one_letter_code
_entity_poly.pdbx_strand_id
1 'polypeptide(L)'
;MFKSISYLAFSLLLLIQLSSSSPRKSTSESEEDNTITHGTSTQVPTVGESAISEGRKRLEAFAFKGYINYLNYGLQRTNQIAKEVLADPSMYSIDSQAMENVRDILIKYVKDSDEALNDVLPTGKSERDNRFFLGMGKDYVLEQFNRTSTSYVPIEKLTPEQRVTWDTLKKHGVLEYAEEKERRSKNFVLNIVDEFEKYMKALPAAENEKKKEFSEVWDM
;
A
#
# COMPACT_ATOMS: atom_id res chain seq x y z
N MET A 1 10.11 15.88 -1.81
CA MET A 1 9.13 14.94 -1.23
C MET A 1 8.36 14.08 -2.24
N PHE A 2 8.54 14.24 -3.56
CA PHE A 2 7.89 13.40 -4.60
C PHE A 2 8.34 11.93 -4.67
N LYS A 3 9.39 11.53 -3.94
CA LYS A 3 9.98 10.20 -4.09
C LYS A 3 9.19 9.08 -3.38
N SER A 4 8.61 9.30 -2.20
CA SER A 4 7.96 8.19 -1.45
C SER A 4 6.59 7.79 -2.03
N ILE A 5 5.80 8.75 -2.53
CA ILE A 5 4.53 8.48 -3.23
C ILE A 5 4.81 7.77 -4.56
N SER A 6 5.93 8.11 -5.21
CA SER A 6 6.38 7.45 -6.44
C SER A 6 6.66 5.97 -6.20
N TYR A 7 7.40 5.58 -5.16
CA TYR A 7 7.72 4.16 -4.92
C TYR A 7 6.51 3.28 -4.56
N LEU A 8 5.51 3.83 -3.87
CA LEU A 8 4.30 3.09 -3.49
C LEU A 8 3.37 2.90 -4.70
N ALA A 9 3.18 3.96 -5.50
CA ALA A 9 2.47 3.89 -6.77
C ALA A 9 3.17 2.97 -7.77
N PHE A 10 4.51 2.97 -7.81
CA PHE A 10 5.31 2.05 -8.62
C PHE A 10 5.18 0.59 -8.16
N SER A 11 5.15 0.33 -6.85
CA SER A 11 4.93 -1.01 -6.31
C SER A 11 3.52 -1.53 -6.63
N LEU A 12 2.51 -0.64 -6.60
CA LEU A 12 1.15 -0.93 -7.03
C LEU A 12 1.07 -1.19 -8.55
N LEU A 13 1.76 -0.38 -9.36
CA LEU A 13 1.87 -0.54 -10.81
C LEU A 13 2.56 -1.86 -11.17
N LEU A 14 3.60 -2.25 -10.45
CA LEU A 14 4.27 -3.56 -10.56
C LEU A 14 3.27 -4.70 -10.29
N LEU A 15 2.47 -4.60 -9.22
CA LEU A 15 1.44 -5.60 -8.90
C LEU A 15 0.33 -5.66 -9.98
N ILE A 16 -0.06 -4.52 -10.54
CA ILE A 16 -1.04 -4.43 -11.63
C ILE A 16 -0.46 -5.02 -12.93
N GLN A 17 0.79 -4.72 -13.28
CA GLN A 17 1.45 -5.27 -14.48
C GLN A 17 1.71 -6.76 -14.38
N LEU A 18 2.09 -7.26 -13.19
CA LEU A 18 2.16 -8.69 -12.91
C LEU A 18 0.79 -9.36 -13.08
N SER A 19 -0.31 -8.66 -12.79
CA SER A 19 -1.68 -9.17 -12.95
C SER A 19 -2.17 -9.21 -14.41
N SER A 20 -1.69 -8.32 -15.28
CA SER A 20 -2.08 -8.26 -16.70
C SER A 20 -1.22 -9.12 -17.62
N SER A 21 0.01 -9.47 -17.23
CA SER A 21 0.91 -10.37 -17.99
C SER A 21 0.58 -11.87 -17.83
N SER A 22 -0.70 -12.20 -17.62
CA SER A 22 -1.17 -13.59 -17.74
C SER A 22 -0.80 -14.10 -19.14
N PRO A 23 -0.36 -15.37 -19.31
CA PRO A 23 -0.21 -15.90 -20.66
C PRO A 23 -1.56 -15.76 -21.35
N ARG A 24 -1.59 -14.94 -22.40
CA ARG A 24 -2.70 -14.86 -23.33
C ARG A 24 -2.98 -16.30 -23.70
N LYS A 25 -4.13 -16.86 -23.31
CA LYS A 25 -4.59 -18.10 -23.93
C LYS A 25 -4.49 -17.83 -25.42
N SER A 26 -3.68 -18.62 -26.11
CA SER A 26 -3.64 -18.63 -27.56
C SER A 26 -5.01 -19.08 -28.04
N THR A 27 -5.94 -18.14 -28.13
CA THR A 27 -7.17 -18.30 -28.88
C THR A 27 -6.70 -18.31 -30.34
N SER A 28 -6.43 -19.50 -30.88
CA SER A 28 -6.41 -19.63 -32.33
C SER A 28 -7.84 -19.37 -32.79
N GLU A 29 -8.05 -18.23 -33.43
CA GLU A 29 -9.20 -18.05 -34.31
C GLU A 29 -9.08 -19.10 -35.41
N SER A 30 -9.89 -20.15 -35.34
CA SER A 30 -10.30 -20.89 -36.52
C SER A 30 -11.80 -21.05 -36.45
N GLU A 31 -12.43 -20.59 -37.51
CA GLU A 31 -13.86 -20.55 -37.74
C GLU A 31 -14.55 -21.88 -37.45
N GLU A 32 -15.82 -21.74 -37.08
CA GLU A 32 -16.81 -22.79 -36.83
C GLU A 32 -16.76 -23.92 -37.87
N ASP A 33 -16.52 -25.16 -37.43
CA ASP A 33 -17.33 -26.27 -37.93
C ASP A 33 -17.51 -27.36 -36.86
N ASN A 34 -18.71 -27.91 -36.85
CA ASN A 34 -19.31 -28.70 -35.80
C ASN A 34 -18.73 -30.11 -35.74
N THR A 35 -18.34 -30.59 -34.55
CA THR A 35 -18.62 -31.96 -34.10
C THR A 35 -18.21 -32.16 -32.64
N ILE A 36 -19.14 -32.74 -31.87
CA ILE A 36 -18.95 -33.10 -30.47
C ILE A 36 -17.91 -34.23 -30.36
N THR A 37 -16.85 -34.03 -29.58
CA THR A 37 -16.19 -35.11 -28.85
C THR A 37 -15.77 -34.62 -27.47
N HIS A 38 -16.28 -35.28 -26.44
CA HIS A 38 -15.83 -35.16 -25.06
C HIS A 38 -14.33 -35.46 -24.99
N GLY A 39 -13.54 -34.41 -24.75
CA GLY A 39 -12.15 -34.52 -24.35
C GLY A 39 -11.93 -33.57 -23.18
N THR A 40 -12.12 -34.06 -21.95
CA THR A 40 -11.59 -33.39 -20.76
C THR A 40 -10.07 -33.47 -20.85
N SER A 41 -9.47 -32.52 -21.57
CA SER A 41 -8.03 -32.27 -21.48
C SER A 41 -7.77 -31.60 -20.15
N THR A 42 -7.65 -32.42 -19.10
CA THR A 42 -6.96 -32.01 -17.89
C THR A 42 -5.50 -31.88 -18.27
N GLN A 43 -5.14 -30.71 -18.81
CA GLN A 43 -3.75 -30.33 -18.97
C GLN A 43 -3.17 -30.21 -17.57
N VAL A 44 -2.53 -31.29 -17.10
CA VAL A 44 -1.80 -31.29 -15.84
C VAL A 44 -0.74 -30.21 -15.99
N PRO A 45 -0.70 -29.19 -15.11
CA PRO A 45 0.32 -28.17 -15.18
C PRO A 45 1.68 -28.87 -15.17
N THR A 46 2.51 -28.53 -16.14
CA THR A 46 3.87 -29.05 -16.18
C THR A 46 4.57 -28.63 -14.87
N VAL A 47 5.47 -29.44 -14.31
CA VAL A 47 6.14 -29.13 -13.02
C VAL A 47 6.76 -27.72 -12.97
N GLY A 48 7.16 -27.17 -14.14
CA GLY A 48 7.58 -25.78 -14.26
C GLY A 48 6.46 -24.74 -14.11
N GLU A 49 5.28 -24.98 -14.67
CA GLU A 49 4.12 -24.07 -14.57
C GLU A 49 3.55 -24.00 -13.15
N SER A 50 3.54 -25.13 -12.43
CA SER A 50 3.13 -25.15 -11.02
C SER A 50 4.12 -24.38 -10.14
N ALA A 51 5.44 -24.55 -10.36
CA ALA A 51 6.48 -23.82 -9.63
C ALA A 51 6.43 -22.30 -9.88
N ILE A 52 6.18 -21.86 -11.12
CA ILE A 52 6.00 -20.44 -11.48
C ILE A 52 4.75 -19.86 -10.77
N SER A 53 3.63 -20.60 -10.82
CA SER A 53 2.39 -20.20 -10.16
C SER A 53 2.55 -20.05 -8.63
N GLU A 54 3.27 -20.99 -8.00
CA GLU A 54 3.55 -20.97 -6.57
C GLU A 54 4.50 -19.83 -6.18
N GLY A 55 5.57 -19.61 -6.94
CA GLY A 55 6.50 -18.51 -6.73
C GLY A 55 5.81 -17.15 -6.81
N ARG A 56 4.92 -16.98 -7.80
CA ARG A 56 4.12 -15.76 -7.96
C ARG A 56 3.15 -15.54 -6.80
N LYS A 57 2.41 -16.57 -6.38
CA LYS A 57 1.50 -16.48 -5.21
C LYS A 57 2.26 -16.10 -3.94
N ARG A 58 3.46 -16.65 -3.74
CA ARG A 58 4.34 -16.33 -2.61
C ARG A 58 4.76 -14.85 -2.64
N LEU A 59 5.18 -14.34 -3.79
CA LEU A 59 5.54 -12.93 -3.96
C LEU A 59 4.35 -12.00 -3.69
N GLU A 60 3.18 -12.28 -4.28
CA GLU A 60 1.94 -11.51 -4.06
C GLU A 60 1.60 -11.49 -2.56
N ALA A 61 1.59 -12.65 -1.89
CA ALA A 61 1.29 -12.75 -0.47
C ALA A 61 2.29 -11.98 0.41
N PHE A 62 3.58 -12.03 0.07
CA PHE A 62 4.63 -11.29 0.79
C PHE A 62 4.45 -9.77 0.66
N ALA A 63 4.23 -9.28 -0.57
CA ALA A 63 4.04 -7.86 -0.83
C ALA A 63 2.80 -7.31 -0.09
N PHE A 64 1.65 -8.01 -0.19
CA PHE A 64 0.44 -7.59 0.52
C PHE A 64 0.61 -7.62 2.04
N LYS A 65 1.22 -8.66 2.60
CA LYS A 65 1.47 -8.74 4.04
C LYS A 65 2.39 -7.61 4.50
N GLY A 66 3.45 -7.33 3.76
CA GLY A 66 4.36 -6.22 4.04
C GLY A 66 3.65 -4.87 4.00
N TYR A 67 2.81 -4.65 2.99
CA TYR A 67 2.05 -3.41 2.82
C TYR A 67 1.07 -3.17 3.97
N ILE A 68 0.26 -4.18 4.32
CA ILE A 68 -0.68 -4.08 5.45
C ILE A 68 0.06 -3.84 6.77
N ASN A 69 1.20 -4.51 7.00
CA ASN A 69 2.01 -4.27 8.19
C ASN A 69 2.55 -2.84 8.27
N TYR A 70 3.01 -2.29 7.13
CA TYR A 70 3.45 -0.90 7.04
C TYR A 70 2.30 0.08 7.37
N LEU A 71 1.11 -0.13 6.80
CA LEU A 71 -0.05 0.70 7.06
C LEU A 71 -0.54 0.60 8.51
N ASN A 72 -0.60 -0.61 9.06
CA ASN A 72 -0.99 -0.84 10.46
C ASN A 72 -0.03 -0.13 11.42
N TYR A 73 1.28 -0.22 11.17
CA TYR A 73 2.26 0.55 11.95
C TYR A 73 1.97 2.06 11.89
N GLY A 74 1.72 2.56 10.67
CA GLY A 74 1.37 3.95 10.43
C GLY A 74 0.18 4.38 11.28
N LEU A 75 -0.95 3.70 11.09
CA LEU A 75 -2.21 3.96 11.79
C LEU A 75 -2.07 3.86 13.31
N GLN A 76 -1.40 2.84 13.84
CA GLN A 76 -1.17 2.70 15.30
C GLN A 76 -0.42 3.90 15.85
N ARG A 77 0.69 4.29 15.20
CA ARG A 77 1.53 5.37 15.72
C ARG A 77 0.82 6.71 15.63
N THR A 78 0.17 7.02 14.52
CA THR A 78 -0.52 8.31 14.34
C THR A 78 -1.83 8.39 15.12
N ASN A 79 -2.54 7.28 15.34
CA ASN A 79 -3.68 7.23 16.27
C ASN A 79 -3.26 7.59 17.70
N GLN A 80 -2.15 7.01 18.17
CA GLN A 80 -1.60 7.34 19.49
C GLN A 80 -1.22 8.82 19.59
N ILE A 81 -0.52 9.37 18.58
CA ILE A 81 -0.18 10.79 18.54
C ILE A 81 -1.43 11.66 18.57
N ALA A 82 -2.47 11.33 17.79
CA ALA A 82 -3.72 12.09 17.78
C ALA A 82 -4.42 12.08 19.15
N LYS A 83 -4.44 10.93 19.84
CA LYS A 83 -4.97 10.81 21.21
C LYS A 83 -4.19 11.68 22.20
N GLU A 84 -2.86 11.67 22.12
CA GLU A 84 -1.99 12.48 22.98
C GLU A 84 -2.12 13.99 22.71
N VAL A 85 -2.23 14.39 21.45
CA VAL A 85 -2.50 15.78 21.05
C VAL A 85 -3.84 16.25 21.59
N LEU A 86 -4.90 15.45 21.42
CA LEU A 86 -6.23 15.78 21.96
C LEU A 86 -6.25 15.87 23.49
N ALA A 87 -5.40 15.13 24.19
CA ALA A 87 -5.26 15.21 25.64
C ALA A 87 -4.38 16.38 26.11
N ASP A 88 -3.67 17.07 25.21
CA ASP A 88 -2.78 18.17 25.57
C ASP A 88 -3.57 19.45 25.90
N PRO A 89 -3.37 20.07 27.08
CA PRO A 89 -4.05 21.31 27.44
C PRO A 89 -3.86 22.45 26.42
N SER A 90 -2.76 22.43 25.67
CA SER A 90 -2.47 23.43 24.64
C SER A 90 -3.53 23.46 23.54
N MET A 91 -4.16 22.32 23.23
CA MET A 91 -5.24 22.23 22.24
C MET A 91 -6.53 22.94 22.67
N TYR A 92 -6.62 23.38 23.93
CA TYR A 92 -7.75 24.12 24.50
C TYR A 92 -7.37 25.54 24.92
N SER A 93 -6.15 25.98 24.58
CA SER A 93 -5.66 27.32 24.93
C SER A 93 -6.27 28.46 24.09
N ILE A 94 -6.86 28.13 22.95
CA ILE A 94 -7.50 29.07 22.03
C ILE A 94 -8.97 28.68 21.87
N ASP A 95 -9.85 29.62 22.20
CA ASP A 95 -11.28 29.51 21.96
C ASP A 95 -11.64 30.11 20.59
N SER A 96 -11.62 29.26 19.55
CA SER A 96 -12.00 29.66 18.19
C SER A 96 -12.61 28.49 17.42
N GLN A 97 -13.49 28.81 16.46
CA GLN A 97 -14.08 27.81 15.56
C GLN A 97 -13.01 27.05 14.77
N ALA A 98 -11.91 27.72 14.42
CA ALA A 98 -10.80 27.08 13.71
C ALA A 98 -10.13 26.00 14.58
N MET A 99 -9.94 26.26 15.87
CA MET A 99 -9.36 25.29 16.79
C MET A 99 -10.35 24.14 17.08
N GLU A 100 -11.64 24.43 17.21
CA GLU A 100 -12.68 23.40 17.30
C GLU A 100 -12.63 22.44 16.11
N ASN A 101 -12.58 22.98 14.88
CA ASN A 101 -12.50 22.17 13.67
C ASN A 101 -11.25 21.28 13.65
N VAL A 102 -10.11 21.76 14.14
CA VAL A 102 -8.89 20.93 14.25
C VAL A 102 -9.11 19.76 15.22
N ARG A 103 -9.72 20.01 16.38
CA ARG A 103 -10.02 18.95 17.35
C ARG A 103 -11.00 17.93 16.76
N ASP A 104 -12.03 18.38 16.05
CA ASP A 104 -12.99 17.49 15.40
C ASP A 104 -12.34 16.61 14.33
N ILE A 105 -11.42 17.15 13.53
CA ILE A 105 -10.64 16.37 12.55
C ILE A 105 -9.82 15.29 13.27
N LEU A 106 -9.15 15.62 14.38
CA LEU A 106 -8.37 14.64 15.15
C LEU A 106 -9.24 13.58 15.82
N ILE A 107 -10.40 13.97 16.37
CA ILE A 107 -11.37 13.04 16.96
C ILE A 107 -11.88 12.06 15.90
N LYS A 108 -12.27 12.59 14.73
CA LYS A 108 -12.68 11.77 13.60
C LYS A 108 -11.57 10.82 13.17
N TYR A 109 -10.34 11.32 13.06
CA TYR A 109 -9.19 10.52 12.69
C TYR A 109 -8.93 9.37 13.68
N VAL A 110 -9.02 9.62 14.99
CA VAL A 110 -8.88 8.58 16.02
C VAL A 110 -9.91 7.47 15.80
N LYS A 111 -11.19 7.84 15.60
CA LYS A 111 -12.25 6.87 15.32
C LYS A 111 -11.99 6.06 14.05
N ASP A 112 -11.72 6.73 12.94
CA ASP A 112 -11.51 6.09 11.64
C ASP A 112 -10.27 5.17 11.65
N SER A 113 -9.22 5.55 12.37
CA SER A 113 -8.00 4.73 12.48
C SER A 113 -8.20 3.53 13.40
N ASP A 114 -8.95 3.65 14.48
CA ASP A 114 -9.34 2.50 15.32
C ASP A 114 -10.22 1.52 14.51
N GLU A 115 -11.16 2.02 13.70
CA GLU A 115 -11.97 1.19 12.79
C GLU A 115 -11.09 0.50 11.73
N ALA A 116 -10.24 1.27 11.04
CA ALA A 116 -9.34 0.74 10.04
C ALA A 116 -8.36 -0.28 10.61
N LEU A 117 -7.90 -0.15 11.86
CA LEU A 117 -7.01 -1.12 12.51
C LEU A 117 -7.71 -2.44 12.84
N ASN A 118 -8.99 -2.39 13.19
CA ASN A 118 -9.80 -3.57 13.48
C ASN A 118 -10.41 -4.21 12.22
N ASP A 119 -10.32 -3.54 11.06
CA ASP A 119 -10.82 -4.07 9.82
C ASP A 119 -10.05 -5.33 9.39
N VAL A 120 -10.80 -6.37 9.04
CA VAL A 120 -10.30 -7.69 8.68
C VAL A 120 -10.60 -7.99 7.23
N LEU A 121 -9.76 -8.82 6.62
CA LEU A 121 -9.95 -9.30 5.26
C LEU A 121 -11.33 -9.93 5.07
N PRO A 122 -12.20 -9.38 4.19
CA PRO A 122 -13.50 -9.98 3.92
C PRO A 122 -13.33 -11.42 3.39
N THR A 123 -14.13 -12.35 3.91
CA THR A 123 -14.22 -13.71 3.39
C THR A 123 -15.10 -13.74 2.14
N GLY A 124 -14.57 -14.11 0.97
CA GLY A 124 -15.34 -14.08 -0.28
C GLY A 124 -14.56 -14.50 -1.53
N LYS A 125 -15.21 -14.37 -2.71
CA LYS A 125 -14.79 -14.99 -3.98
C LYS A 125 -13.48 -14.46 -4.60
N SER A 126 -12.94 -13.32 -4.15
CA SER A 126 -11.66 -12.79 -4.63
C SER A 126 -10.79 -12.31 -3.46
N GLU A 127 -9.94 -13.21 -2.98
CA GLU A 127 -8.99 -12.90 -1.90
C GLU A 127 -8.03 -11.77 -2.29
N ARG A 128 -7.67 -11.67 -3.58
CA ARG A 128 -6.80 -10.62 -4.11
C ARG A 128 -7.45 -9.24 -4.04
N ASP A 129 -8.67 -9.10 -4.55
CA ASP A 129 -9.35 -7.80 -4.58
C ASP A 129 -9.63 -7.33 -3.15
N ASN A 130 -10.01 -8.25 -2.27
CA ASN A 130 -10.23 -7.96 -0.86
C ASN A 130 -8.96 -7.43 -0.16
N ARG A 131 -7.77 -7.98 -0.46
CA ARG A 131 -6.49 -7.48 0.06
C ARG A 131 -6.18 -6.08 -0.45
N PHE A 132 -6.47 -5.81 -1.73
CA PHE A 132 -6.25 -4.51 -2.34
C PHE A 132 -7.13 -3.42 -1.72
N PHE A 133 -8.44 -3.66 -1.63
CA PHE A 133 -9.37 -2.70 -1.05
C PHE A 133 -9.10 -2.43 0.43
N LEU A 134 -8.74 -3.46 1.21
CA LEU A 134 -8.34 -3.29 2.62
C LEU A 134 -7.11 -2.36 2.75
N GLY A 135 -6.10 -2.57 1.90
CA GLY A 135 -4.91 -1.72 1.88
C GLY A 135 -5.25 -0.27 1.50
N MET A 136 -6.07 -0.06 0.48
CA MET A 136 -6.51 1.27 0.06
C MET A 136 -7.29 2.01 1.14
N GLY A 137 -8.19 1.32 1.85
CA GLY A 137 -8.96 1.91 2.95
C GLY A 137 -8.05 2.40 4.09
N LYS A 138 -7.09 1.57 4.51
CA LYS A 138 -6.11 1.93 5.55
C LYS A 138 -5.22 3.10 5.13
N ASP A 139 -4.76 3.12 3.88
CA ASP A 139 -3.93 4.20 3.34
C ASP A 139 -4.70 5.53 3.28
N TYR A 140 -5.95 5.50 2.84
CA TYR A 140 -6.82 6.68 2.82
C TYR A 140 -6.97 7.32 4.21
N VAL A 141 -7.21 6.51 5.24
CA VAL A 141 -7.30 7.00 6.63
C VAL A 141 -5.97 7.62 7.06
N LEU A 142 -4.85 6.93 6.80
CA LEU A 142 -3.52 7.43 7.14
C LEU A 142 -3.20 8.75 6.43
N GLU A 143 -3.66 8.94 5.19
CA GLU A 143 -3.50 10.19 4.43
C GLU A 143 -4.18 11.37 5.13
N GLN A 144 -5.34 11.17 5.77
CA GLN A 144 -6.04 12.25 6.48
C GLN A 144 -5.21 12.84 7.62
N PHE A 145 -4.48 11.99 8.37
CA PHE A 145 -3.55 12.47 9.38
C PHE A 145 -2.38 13.23 8.77
N ASN A 146 -1.78 12.68 7.70
CA ASN A 146 -0.64 13.32 7.04
C ASN A 146 -1.01 14.72 6.54
N ARG A 147 -2.17 14.90 5.92
CA ARG A 147 -2.67 16.22 5.46
C ARG A 147 -2.79 17.24 6.60
N THR A 148 -3.20 16.79 7.79
CA THR A 148 -3.33 17.63 8.99
C THR A 148 -1.97 18.03 9.57
N SER A 149 -0.97 17.14 9.46
CA SER A 149 0.40 17.36 9.96
C SER A 149 1.36 18.05 8.97
N THR A 150 1.04 18.11 7.67
CA THR A 150 1.95 18.62 6.62
C THR A 150 1.37 19.79 5.83
N SER A 151 0.80 20.78 6.52
CA SER A 151 0.54 22.07 5.88
C SER A 151 1.87 22.81 5.68
N TYR A 152 2.31 22.87 4.41
CA TYR A 152 3.48 23.59 3.89
C TYR A 152 3.36 25.12 4.00
N VAL A 153 2.88 25.61 5.13
CA VAL A 153 2.76 27.03 5.40
C VAL A 153 4.04 27.44 6.11
N PRO A 154 4.83 28.41 5.58
CA PRO A 154 5.95 28.98 6.30
C PRO A 154 5.52 29.35 7.71
N ILE A 155 6.36 29.11 8.73
CA ILE A 155 6.00 29.32 10.14
C ILE A 155 5.45 30.74 10.39
N GLU A 156 5.96 31.73 9.63
CA GLU A 156 5.53 33.13 9.63
C GLU A 156 4.08 33.37 9.17
N LYS A 157 3.49 32.43 8.43
CA LYS A 157 2.13 32.50 7.87
C LYS A 157 1.12 31.60 8.57
N LEU A 158 1.54 30.85 9.61
CA LEU A 158 0.63 30.00 10.37
C LEU A 158 -0.31 30.85 11.23
N THR A 159 -1.60 30.50 11.23
CA THR A 159 -2.53 31.07 12.22
C THR A 159 -2.12 30.62 13.62
N PRO A 160 -2.57 31.33 14.68
CA PRO A 160 -2.32 30.92 16.06
C PRO A 160 -2.73 29.46 16.34
N GLU A 161 -3.85 29.02 15.79
CA GLU A 161 -4.35 27.65 15.93
C GLU A 161 -3.44 26.63 15.23
N GLN A 162 -3.01 26.92 14.01
CA GLN A 162 -2.11 26.05 13.27
C GLN A 162 -0.76 25.92 13.97
N ARG A 163 -0.25 27.01 14.57
CA ARG A 163 0.99 26.99 15.34
C ARG A 163 0.87 26.12 16.58
N VAL A 164 -0.16 26.32 17.40
CA VAL A 164 -0.42 25.50 18.59
C VAL A 164 -0.59 24.03 18.21
N THR A 165 -1.35 23.74 17.16
CA THR A 165 -1.56 22.38 16.66
C THR A 165 -0.24 21.74 16.23
N TRP A 166 0.57 22.45 15.43
CA TRP A 166 1.85 21.95 14.95
C TRP A 166 2.86 21.74 16.07
N ASP A 167 2.96 22.68 17.01
CA ASP A 167 3.84 22.55 18.17
C ASP A 167 3.43 21.37 19.06
N THR A 168 2.13 21.15 19.22
CA THR A 168 1.60 20.01 19.97
C THR A 168 1.85 18.69 19.24
N LEU A 169 1.67 18.62 17.92
CA LEU A 169 2.01 17.45 17.11
C LEU A 169 3.50 17.09 17.19
N LYS A 170 4.39 18.10 17.13
CA LYS A 170 5.84 17.90 17.32
C LYS A 170 6.14 17.37 18.72
N LYS A 171 5.55 17.96 19.76
CA LYS A 171 5.73 17.54 21.15
C LYS A 171 5.39 16.06 21.36
N HIS A 172 4.37 15.55 20.66
CA HIS A 172 3.92 14.17 20.78
C HIS A 172 4.51 13.22 19.71
N GLY A 173 5.51 13.67 18.96
CA GLY A 173 6.38 12.77 18.22
C GLY A 173 6.05 12.58 16.74
N VAL A 174 5.41 13.56 16.10
CA VAL A 174 5.08 13.51 14.66
C VAL A 174 6.33 13.49 13.77
N LEU A 175 7.44 14.08 14.21
CA LEU A 175 8.69 14.13 13.45
C LEU A 175 9.41 12.78 13.47
N GLU A 176 9.48 12.16 14.65
CA GLU A 176 10.00 10.82 14.87
C GLU A 176 9.18 9.79 14.09
N TYR A 177 7.85 9.97 14.06
CA TYR A 177 6.98 9.18 13.19
C TYR A 177 7.34 9.37 11.71
N ALA A 178 7.55 10.60 11.24
CA ALA A 178 7.87 10.87 9.84
C ALA A 178 9.20 10.22 9.41
N GLU A 179 10.23 10.30 10.25
CA GLU A 179 11.53 9.65 10.02
C GLU A 179 11.41 8.12 9.98
N GLU A 180 10.72 7.55 10.98
CA GLU A 180 10.55 6.10 11.09
C GLU A 180 9.66 5.55 9.96
N LYS A 181 8.65 6.32 9.52
CA LYS A 181 7.83 6.01 8.34
C LYS A 181 8.69 5.96 7.08
N GLU A 182 9.57 6.94 6.86
CA GLU A 182 10.48 6.94 5.71
C GLU A 182 11.41 5.72 5.74
N ARG A 183 12.01 5.43 6.89
CA ARG A 183 12.89 4.27 7.07
C ARG A 183 12.16 2.95 6.78
N ARG A 184 10.95 2.78 7.31
CA ARG A 184 10.13 1.58 7.08
C ARG A 184 9.68 1.45 5.64
N SER A 185 9.31 2.55 4.99
CA SER A 185 8.96 2.55 3.56
C SER A 185 10.12 2.07 2.71
N LYS A 186 11.35 2.56 2.95
CA LYS A 186 12.56 2.09 2.26
C LYS A 186 12.79 0.59 2.48
N ASN A 187 12.74 0.13 3.73
CA ASN A 187 12.93 -1.29 4.05
C ASN A 187 11.87 -2.19 3.41
N PHE A 188 10.62 -1.73 3.36
CA PHE A 188 9.53 -2.46 2.70
C PHE A 188 9.80 -2.63 1.21
N VAL A 189 10.20 -1.56 0.51
CA VAL A 189 10.53 -1.61 -0.91
C VAL A 189 11.71 -2.54 -1.18
N LEU A 190 12.80 -2.42 -0.41
CA LEU A 190 13.97 -3.30 -0.56
C LEU A 190 13.61 -4.77 -0.38
N ASN A 191 12.81 -5.10 0.62
CA ASN A 191 12.36 -6.48 0.85
C ASN A 191 11.51 -7.03 -0.31
N ILE A 192 10.70 -6.20 -0.96
CA ILE A 192 9.95 -6.61 -2.16
C ILE A 192 10.90 -6.89 -3.33
N VAL A 193 11.89 -6.02 -3.55
CA VAL A 193 12.91 -6.19 -4.59
C VAL A 193 13.66 -7.50 -4.41
N ASP A 194 14.10 -7.80 -3.18
CA ASP A 194 14.80 -9.05 -2.86
C ASP A 194 13.94 -10.29 -3.15
N GLU A 195 12.65 -10.27 -2.80
CA GLU A 195 11.74 -11.38 -3.09
C GLU A 195 11.43 -11.48 -4.59
N PHE A 196 11.35 -10.36 -5.31
CA PHE A 196 11.21 -10.34 -6.76
C PHE A 196 12.44 -10.93 -7.45
N GLU A 197 13.65 -10.60 -7.02
CA GLU A 197 14.87 -11.19 -7.55
C GLU A 197 14.92 -12.70 -7.34
N LYS A 198 14.51 -13.18 -6.16
CA LYS A 198 14.42 -14.62 -5.86
C LYS A 198 13.42 -15.30 -6.78
N TYR A 199 12.26 -14.68 -7.00
CA TYR A 199 11.27 -15.16 -7.96
C TYR A 199 11.86 -15.25 -9.37
N MET A 200 12.51 -14.19 -9.86
CA MET A 200 13.12 -14.16 -11.20
C MET A 200 14.22 -15.20 -11.39
N LYS A 201 15.02 -15.48 -10.35
CA LYS A 201 16.07 -16.51 -10.37
C LYS A 201 15.49 -17.92 -10.41
N ALA A 202 14.27 -18.12 -9.91
CA ALA A 202 13.58 -19.41 -9.93
C ALA A 202 12.84 -19.70 -11.25
N LEU A 203 12.74 -18.73 -12.16
CA LEU A 203 12.09 -18.92 -13.45
C LEU A 203 12.92 -19.80 -14.40
N PRO A 204 12.28 -20.71 -15.17
CA PRO A 204 12.95 -21.47 -16.22
C PRO A 204 13.59 -20.57 -17.29
N ALA A 205 14.63 -21.08 -17.97
CA ALA A 205 15.38 -20.33 -18.98
C ALA A 205 14.50 -19.72 -20.10
N ALA A 206 13.44 -20.42 -20.51
CA ALA A 206 12.49 -19.95 -21.54
C ALA A 206 11.64 -18.73 -21.11
N GLU A 207 11.43 -18.52 -19.81
CA GLU A 207 10.79 -17.30 -19.30
C GLU A 207 11.81 -16.20 -19.00
N ASN A 208 13.08 -16.56 -18.76
CA ASN A 208 14.17 -15.58 -18.61
C ASN A 208 14.47 -14.82 -19.91
N GLU A 209 14.15 -15.34 -21.11
CA GLU A 209 14.29 -14.58 -22.36
C GLU A 209 13.32 -13.39 -22.46
N LYS A 210 12.17 -13.44 -21.77
CA LYS A 210 11.28 -12.28 -21.58
C LYS A 210 11.86 -11.21 -20.64
N LYS A 211 13.03 -11.45 -19.98
CA LYS A 211 13.74 -10.40 -19.22
C LYS A 211 14.10 -9.21 -20.08
N LYS A 212 14.43 -9.42 -21.36
CA LYS A 212 14.82 -8.33 -22.27
C LYS A 212 13.71 -7.29 -22.41
N GLU A 213 12.46 -7.78 -22.49
CA GLU A 213 11.26 -6.96 -22.58
C GLU A 213 10.98 -6.17 -21.29
N PHE A 214 11.28 -6.74 -20.12
CA PHE A 214 11.14 -6.03 -18.84
C PHE A 214 12.27 -5.04 -18.57
N SER A 215 13.53 -5.37 -18.88
CA SER A 215 14.67 -4.46 -18.66
C SER A 215 14.60 -3.21 -19.55
N GLU A 216 14.08 -3.32 -20.77
CA GLU A 216 13.91 -2.18 -21.69
C GLU A 216 12.85 -1.17 -21.22
N VAL A 217 11.91 -1.60 -20.37
CA VAL A 217 10.91 -0.71 -19.74
C VAL A 217 11.48 0.02 -18.52
N TRP A 218 12.57 -0.48 -17.92
CA TRP A 218 13.17 0.08 -16.70
C TRP A 218 14.30 1.10 -16.93
N ASP A 219 14.84 1.20 -18.16
CA ASP A 219 15.90 2.16 -18.55
C ASP A 219 15.35 3.50 -19.11
N MET A 220 14.09 3.86 -18.82
CA MET A 220 13.48 5.17 -19.17
C MET A 220 13.29 6.11 -17.98
#